data_AF-A0A6L9IQQ4-F1
#
_entry.id   AF-A0A6L9IQQ4-F1
#
_cell.length_a   1.000
_cell.length_b   1.000
_cell.length_c   1.000
_cell.angle_alpha   90.00
_cell.angle_beta   90.00
_cell.angle_gamma   90.00
#
_symmetry.space_group_name_H-M   'P 1'
#
loop_
_entity.id
_entity.type
_entity.pdbx_description
1 polymer ?
#
loop_
_entity_poly.entity_id
_entity_poly.type
_entity_poly.pdbx_seq_one_letter_code
_entity_poly.pdbx_strand_id
1 'polypeptide(L)'
;MKILAIEQEVTDRSPDDFAPYLQEEVSHAWQLYTQGIIRELYFHQESHTAVIIMECSSADEAVTILGKLPLVRAGLIRFEVIPLVPYDGFTGLFGGPGSEPPPQASTDETN
;
A
#
# COMPACT_ATOMS: atom_id res chain seq x y z
N MET A 1 6.08 -4.70 5.74
CA MET A 1 4.66 -4.98 6.03
C MET A 1 3.78 -4.21 5.05
N LYS A 2 2.57 -4.71 4.75
CA LYS A 2 1.63 -4.02 3.85
C LYS A 2 0.70 -3.13 4.66
N ILE A 3 0.46 -1.92 4.17
CA ILE A 3 -0.34 -0.89 4.84
C ILE A 3 -1.31 -0.31 3.83
N LEU A 4 -2.55 -0.09 4.24
CA LEU A 4 -3.54 0.68 3.49
C LEU A 4 -3.58 2.10 4.07
N ALA A 5 -3.47 3.10 3.22
CA ALA A 5 -3.69 4.49 3.59
C ALA A 5 -4.90 5.03 2.83
N ILE A 6 -5.93 5.50 3.55
CA ILE A 6 -7.14 6.06 2.98
C ILE A 6 -7.16 7.54 3.30
N GLU A 7 -7.21 8.38 2.27
CA GLU A 7 -7.35 9.82 2.42
C GLU A 7 -8.72 10.14 3.04
N GLN A 8 -8.69 11.05 4.00
CA GLN A 8 -9.85 11.55 4.68
C GLN A 8 -9.96 13.05 4.42
N GLU A 9 -11.10 13.46 3.90
CA GLU A 9 -11.40 14.87 3.67
C GLU A 9 -11.32 15.66 4.97
N VAL A 10 -10.65 16.80 4.92
CA VAL A 10 -10.69 17.81 5.98
C VAL A 10 -11.83 18.76 5.66
N THR A 11 -12.71 19.00 6.62
CA THR A 11 -13.85 19.91 6.45
C THR A 11 -13.37 21.33 6.12
N ASP A 12 -14.18 22.08 5.38
CA ASP A 12 -13.94 23.51 5.08
C ASP A 12 -12.74 23.82 4.17
N ARG A 13 -12.43 22.95 3.20
CA ARG A 13 -11.41 23.20 2.16
C ARG A 13 -12.04 23.42 0.79
N SER A 14 -11.58 24.46 0.09
CA SER A 14 -11.95 24.75 -1.30
C SER A 14 -10.96 24.07 -2.25
N PRO A 15 -11.37 23.65 -3.47
CA PRO A 15 -10.44 23.18 -4.51
C PRO A 15 -9.27 24.14 -4.79
N ASP A 16 -9.50 25.45 -4.64
CA ASP A 16 -8.46 26.47 -4.84
C ASP A 16 -7.32 26.38 -3.81
N ASP A 17 -7.58 25.81 -2.63
CA ASP A 17 -6.57 25.62 -1.58
C ASP A 17 -5.53 24.55 -1.98
N PHE A 18 -5.91 23.62 -2.87
CA PHE A 18 -5.07 22.50 -3.31
C PHE A 18 -4.13 22.90 -4.45
N ALA A 19 -4.59 23.78 -5.34
CA ALA A 19 -3.90 24.14 -6.58
C ALA A 19 -2.40 24.47 -6.42
N PRO A 20 -1.94 25.18 -5.36
CA PRO A 20 -0.52 25.47 -5.17
C PRO A 20 0.36 24.24 -4.92
N TYR A 21 -0.21 23.15 -4.42
CA TYR A 21 0.53 21.97 -3.95
C TYR A 21 0.47 20.79 -4.91
N LEU A 22 -0.50 20.75 -5.83
CA LEU A 22 -0.78 19.58 -6.67
C LEU A 22 0.43 19.07 -7.47
N GLN A 23 1.21 19.96 -8.07
CA GLN A 23 2.37 19.55 -8.86
C GLN A 23 3.47 18.92 -7.98
N GLU A 24 3.69 19.49 -6.80
CA GLU A 24 4.65 18.98 -5.83
C GLU A 24 4.15 17.65 -5.22
N GLU A 25 2.85 17.54 -4.99
CA GLU A 25 2.19 16.33 -4.49
C GLU A 25 2.41 15.16 -5.44
N VAL A 26 2.09 15.36 -6.73
CA VAL A 26 2.27 14.33 -7.77
C VAL A 26 3.74 13.93 -7.88
N SER A 27 4.66 14.90 -7.78
CA SER A 27 6.10 14.62 -7.83
C SER A 27 6.58 13.76 -6.66
N HIS A 28 6.12 14.04 -5.43
CA HIS A 28 6.44 13.22 -4.25
C HIS A 28 5.81 11.83 -4.32
N ALA A 29 4.53 11.75 -4.69
CA ALA A 29 3.85 10.47 -4.87
C ALA A 29 4.55 9.59 -5.91
N TRP A 30 5.01 10.19 -7.02
CA TRP A 30 5.82 9.50 -8.03
C TRP A 30 7.15 9.00 -7.48
N GLN A 31 7.88 9.82 -6.72
CA GLN A 31 9.13 9.39 -6.09
C GLN A 31 8.92 8.18 -5.17
N LEU A 32 7.90 8.23 -4.30
CA LEU A 32 7.55 7.12 -3.40
C LEU A 32 7.15 5.86 -4.17
N TYR A 33 6.46 6.01 -5.30
CA TYR A 33 6.12 4.91 -6.18
C TYR A 33 7.37 4.27 -6.80
N THR A 34 8.29 5.07 -7.34
CA THR A 34 9.54 4.56 -7.92
C THR A 34 10.47 3.89 -6.90
N GLN A 35 10.38 4.28 -5.63
CA GLN A 35 11.09 3.64 -4.53
C GLN A 35 10.43 2.33 -4.06
N GLY A 36 9.24 2.00 -4.58
CA GLY A 36 8.47 0.83 -4.17
C GLY A 36 7.81 0.96 -2.80
N ILE A 37 7.80 2.16 -2.21
CA ILE A 37 7.10 2.44 -0.94
C ILE A 37 5.60 2.51 -1.20
N ILE A 38 5.17 3.23 -2.24
CA ILE A 38 3.81 3.13 -2.75
C ILE A 38 3.80 2.01 -3.78
N ARG A 39 3.02 0.96 -3.52
CA ARG A 39 2.85 -0.18 -4.43
C ARG A 39 1.67 0.02 -5.37
N GLU A 40 0.60 0.62 -4.85
CA GLU A 40 -0.63 0.89 -5.61
C GLU A 40 -1.22 2.23 -5.15
N LEU A 41 -1.82 2.97 -6.08
CA LEU A 41 -2.41 4.28 -5.84
C LEU A 41 -3.67 4.41 -6.68
N TYR A 42 -4.80 4.63 -6.01
CA TYR A 42 -6.13 4.73 -6.61
C TYR A 42 -6.86 5.97 -6.10
N PHE A 43 -7.94 6.32 -6.79
CA PHE A 43 -8.95 7.21 -6.24
C PHE A 43 -10.20 6.40 -5.89
N HIS A 44 -10.83 6.73 -4.77
CA HIS A 44 -12.19 6.30 -4.48
C HIS A 44 -13.12 6.85 -5.56
N GLN A 45 -13.96 5.99 -6.14
CA GLN A 45 -14.73 6.30 -7.34
C GLN A 45 -15.70 7.47 -7.16
N GLU A 46 -16.30 7.61 -5.97
CA GLU A 46 -17.32 8.63 -5.72
C GLU A 46 -16.72 9.91 -5.10
N SER A 47 -16.05 9.81 -3.95
CA SER A 47 -15.44 10.95 -3.24
C SER A 47 -14.14 11.47 -3.84
N HIS A 48 -13.51 10.80 -4.81
CA HIS A 48 -12.23 11.21 -5.40
C HIS A 48 -11.08 11.37 -4.37
N THR A 49 -11.13 10.62 -3.27
CA THR A 49 -10.10 10.56 -2.24
C THR A 49 -9.04 9.51 -2.57
N ALA A 50 -7.78 9.74 -2.24
CA ALA A 50 -6.70 8.79 -2.52
C ALA A 50 -6.80 7.53 -1.65
N VAL A 51 -6.57 6.37 -2.27
CA VAL A 51 -6.45 5.07 -1.62
C VAL A 51 -5.11 4.46 -2.03
N ILE A 52 -4.25 4.21 -1.04
CA ILE A 52 -2.84 3.87 -1.28
C ILE A 52 -2.51 2.54 -0.61
N ILE A 53 -1.90 1.62 -1.36
CA ILE A 53 -1.25 0.43 -0.80
C ILE A 53 0.24 0.74 -0.67
N MET A 54 0.73 0.70 0.57
CA MET A 54 2.11 0.98 0.91
C MET A 54 2.85 -0.26 1.41
N GLU A 55 4.15 -0.27 1.19
CA GLU A 55 5.10 -1.21 1.78
C GLU A 55 6.12 -0.46 2.62
N CYS A 56 6.00 -0.62 3.95
CA CYS A 56 6.87 0.04 4.93
C CYS A 56 7.31 -0.96 6.00
N SER A 57 8.24 -0.56 6.84
CA SER A 57 8.73 -1.34 7.99
C SER A 57 7.77 -1.30 9.17
N SER A 58 7.04 -0.19 9.34
CA SER A 58 6.04 0.00 10.42
C SER A 58 4.91 0.96 10.01
N ALA A 59 3.85 0.99 10.81
CA ALA A 59 2.76 1.97 10.68
C ALA A 59 3.26 3.41 10.91
N ASP A 60 4.12 3.61 11.92
CA ASP A 60 4.70 4.93 12.25
C ASP A 60 5.58 5.46 11.11
N GLU A 61 6.30 4.57 10.42
CA GLU A 61 7.05 4.94 9.22
C GLU A 61 6.11 5.42 8.12
N ALA A 62 5.02 4.70 7.86
CA ALA A 62 4.03 5.12 6.86
C ALA A 62 3.43 6.49 7.20
N VAL A 63 3.05 6.72 8.47
CA VAL A 63 2.58 8.04 8.94
C VAL A 63 3.63 9.12 8.70
N THR A 64 4.90 8.84 9.01
CA THR A 64 6.01 9.78 8.82
C THR A 64 6.24 10.11 7.34
N ILE A 65 6.12 9.12 6.45
CA ILE A 65 6.28 9.29 5.01
C ILE A 65 5.11 10.09 4.44
N LEU A 66 3.87 9.69 4.74
CA LEU A 66 2.66 10.40 4.30
C LEU A 66 2.62 11.82 4.85
N GLY A 67 3.09 12.03 6.08
CA GLY A 67 3.23 13.36 6.70
C GLY A 67 4.16 14.32 5.97
N LYS A 68 4.98 13.84 5.03
CA LYS A 68 5.85 14.68 4.20
C LYS A 68 5.18 15.14 2.91
N LEU A 69 4.06 14.54 2.52
CA LEU A 69 3.31 14.93 1.33
C LEU A 69 2.86 16.40 1.46
N PRO A 70 3.05 17.23 0.42
CA PRO A 70 2.65 18.64 0.43
C PRO A 70 1.23 18.90 0.93
N LEU A 71 0.23 18.14 0.47
CA LEU A 71 -1.17 18.31 0.89
C LEU A 71 -1.39 17.96 2.37
N VAL A 72 -0.68 16.95 2.86
CA VAL A 72 -0.73 16.56 4.29
C VAL A 72 -0.05 17.61 5.16
N ARG A 73 1.12 18.10 4.74
CA ARG A 73 1.85 19.19 5.42
C ARG A 73 1.06 20.49 5.47
N ALA A 74 0.31 20.79 4.40
CA ALA A 74 -0.57 21.94 4.32
C ALA A 74 -1.86 21.77 5.16
N GLY A 75 -2.11 20.58 5.73
CA GLY A 75 -3.31 20.29 6.51
C GLY A 75 -4.60 20.33 5.68
N LEU A 76 -4.47 20.03 4.38
CA LEU A 76 -5.60 19.97 3.43
C LEU A 76 -6.21 18.57 3.41
N ILE A 77 -5.38 17.54 3.60
CA ILE A 77 -5.79 16.14 3.68
C ILE A 77 -5.15 15.47 4.89
N ARG A 78 -5.72 14.35 5.32
CA ARG A 78 -5.08 13.43 6.27
C ARG A 78 -5.26 12.00 5.78
N PHE A 79 -4.41 11.09 6.20
CA PHE A 79 -4.57 9.66 5.91
C PHE A 79 -4.94 8.89 7.18
N GLU A 80 -5.92 8.02 7.06
CA GLU A 80 -6.09 6.90 7.96
C GLU A 80 -5.12 5.79 7.55
N VAL A 81 -4.26 5.37 8.49
CA VAL A 81 -3.21 4.36 8.24
C VAL A 81 -3.62 3.05 8.89
N ILE A 82 -3.81 2.02 8.06
CA ILE A 82 -4.34 0.71 8.47
C ILE A 82 -3.29 -0.37 8.17
N PRO A 83 -2.61 -0.91 9.19
CA PRO A 83 -1.74 -2.07 9.05
C PRO A 83 -2.50 -3.29 8.55
N LEU A 84 -2.00 -3.95 7.50
CA LEU A 84 -2.62 -5.16 6.96
C LEU A 84 -1.82 -6.41 7.32
N VAL A 85 -2.54 -7.48 7.60
CA VAL A 85 -1.99 -8.84 7.70
C VAL A 85 -2.45 -9.67 6.50
N PRO A 86 -1.62 -10.59 5.98
CA PRO A 86 -2.06 -11.53 4.98
C PRO A 86 -3.28 -12.33 5.49
N TYR A 87 -4.25 -12.58 4.61
CA TYR A 87 -5.36 -13.46 4.92
C TYR A 87 -4.85 -14.92 5.00
N ASP A 88 -4.91 -15.51 6.19
CA ASP A 88 -4.38 -16.84 6.48
C ASP A 88 -5.43 -17.96 6.32
N GLY A 89 -6.68 -17.62 6.02
CA GLY A 89 -7.77 -18.60 5.86
C GLY A 89 -7.55 -19.64 4.74
N PHE A 90 -6.61 -19.40 3.81
CA PHE A 90 -6.22 -20.39 2.79
C PHE A 90 -5.26 -21.47 3.29
N THR A 91 -4.60 -21.27 4.44
CA THR A 91 -3.66 -22.26 4.99
C THR A 91 -4.32 -23.61 5.24
N GLY A 92 -5.60 -23.62 5.64
CA GLY A 92 -6.40 -24.82 5.83
C GLY A 92 -6.74 -25.60 4.55
N LEU A 93 -6.64 -24.99 3.36
CA LEU A 93 -6.94 -25.67 2.09
C LEU A 93 -5.82 -26.63 1.66
N PHE A 94 -4.60 -26.44 2.14
CA PHE A 94 -3.42 -27.17 1.69
C PHE A 94 -2.75 -27.99 2.80
N GLY A 95 -3.37 -28.09 3.98
CA GLY A 95 -2.84 -28.75 5.19
C GLY A 95 -3.36 -30.17 5.46
N GLY A 96 -3.80 -30.93 4.46
CA GLY A 96 -4.27 -32.31 4.63
C GLY A 96 -3.13 -33.33 4.76
N PRO A 97 -3.27 -34.40 5.56
CA PRO A 97 -2.30 -35.50 5.59
C PRO A 97 -2.37 -36.29 4.27
N GLY A 98 -1.36 -36.14 3.41
CA GLY A 98 -1.28 -36.89 2.15
C GLY A 98 -0.61 -36.19 0.96
N SER A 99 0.07 -35.05 1.14
CA SER A 99 0.99 -34.55 0.11
C SER A 99 2.27 -35.39 0.13
N GLU A 100 2.19 -36.60 -0.41
CA GLU A 100 3.37 -37.36 -0.80
C GLU A 100 4.18 -36.49 -1.77
N PRO A 101 5.46 -36.20 -1.49
CA PRO A 101 6.29 -35.49 -2.45
C PRO A 101 6.29 -36.28 -3.76
N PRO A 102 6.26 -35.61 -4.93
CA PRO A 102 6.32 -36.31 -6.20
C PRO A 102 7.52 -37.27 -6.19
N PRO A 103 7.37 -38.51 -6.68
CA PRO A 103 8.45 -39.49 -6.66
C PRO A 103 9.67 -38.84 -7.30
N GLN A 104 10.77 -38.77 -6.54
CA GLN A 104 12.04 -38.36 -7.10
C GLN A 104 12.36 -39.36 -8.19
N ALA A 105 12.42 -38.89 -9.44
CA ALA A 105 12.84 -39.70 -10.56
C ALA A 105 14.19 -40.30 -10.20
N SER A 106 14.21 -41.62 -10.02
CA SER A 106 15.41 -42.40 -9.85
C SER A 106 16.31 -42.10 -11.05
N THR A 107 17.36 -41.32 -10.84
CA THR A 107 18.50 -41.31 -11.74
C THR A 107 19.22 -42.63 -11.52
N ASP A 108 18.74 -43.68 -12.17
CA ASP A 108 19.45 -44.95 -12.26
C ASP A 108 19.20 -45.59 -13.62
N GLU A 109 19.92 -45.06 -14.60
CA GLU A 109 20.25 -45.62 -15.92
C GLU A 109 21.38 -44.70 -16.43
N THR A 110 22.62 -45.09 -16.72
CA THR A 110 23.24 -46.40 -16.90
C THR A 110 24.76 -46.19 -16.87
N ASN A 111 25.52 -47.08 -16.23
CA ASN A 111 26.79 -47.58 -16.79
C ASN A 111 27.09 -48.97 -16.22
#